data_AF-A0AAD4LLG9-F1
#
_entry.id   AF-A0AAD4LLG9-F1
#
_cell.length_a   1.000
_cell.length_b   1.000
_cell.length_c   1.000
_cell.angle_alpha   90.00
_cell.angle_beta   90.00
_cell.angle_gamma   90.00
#
_symmetry.space_group_name_H-M   'P 1'
#
loop_
_entity.id
_entity.type
_entity.pdbx_description
1 polymer ?
#
loop_
_entity_poly.entity_id
_entity_poly.type
_entity_poly.pdbx_seq_one_letter_code
_entity_poly.pdbx_strand_id
1 'polypeptide(L)' 'MLMKNPKVEFCGYSAPHPSENHIQVRIQMYDNLSSLTALLGALDDLDSLFESIEDAYNASLQHDDFEIWDEKR' A
#
# COMPACT_ATOMS: atom_id res chain seq x y z
N MET A 1 -0.41 2.30 4.86
CA MET A 1 -1.62 2.76 5.55
C MET A 1 -1.55 2.58 7.06
N LEU A 2 -1.03 1.47 7.59
CA LEU A 2 -0.89 1.22 9.04
C LEU A 2 -0.29 2.38 9.86
N MET A 3 0.93 2.83 9.55
CA MET A 3 1.57 3.94 10.29
C MET A 3 0.91 5.32 10.08
N LYS A 4 -0.02 5.44 9.11
CA LYS A 4 -0.83 6.67 8.95
C LYS A 4 -1.99 6.71 9.94
N ASN A 5 -2.38 5.58 10.52
CA ASN A 5 -3.41 5.52 11.53
C ASN A 5 -2.83 6.04 12.87
N PRO A 6 -3.33 7.15 13.44
CA PRO A 6 -2.78 7.73 14.67
C PRO A 6 -2.96 6.83 15.90
N LYS A 7 -3.78 5.78 15.80
CA LYS A 7 -4.00 4.78 16.86
C LYS A 7 -2.93 3.68 16.86
N VAL A 8 -2.11 3.60 15.81
CA VAL A 8 -0.98 2.67 15.72
C VAL A 8 0.25 3.36 16.34
N GLU A 9 0.80 2.74 17.37
CA GLU A 9 2.01 3.22 18.03
C GLU A 9 3.26 2.77 17.29
N PHE A 10 3.27 1.51 16.87
CA PHE A 10 4.40 0.93 16.16
C PHE A 10 3.92 -0.11 15.15
N CYS A 11 4.54 -0.12 13.98
CA CYS A 11 4.39 -1.18 13.01
C CYS A 11 5.76 -1.48 12.40
N GLY A 12 6.13 -2.75 12.41
CA GLY A 12 7.37 -3.24 11.81
C GLY A 12 7.14 -4.56 11.09
N TYR A 13 8.02 -4.86 10.13
CA TYR A 13 8.05 -6.16 9.46
C TYR A 13 9.47 -6.70 9.38
N SER A 14 9.60 -8.01 9.29
CA SER A 14 10.86 -8.69 9.02
C SER A 14 10.66 -9.83 8.04
N ALA A 15 11.62 -10.00 7.13
CA ALA A 15 11.76 -11.20 6.30
C ALA A 15 12.96 -11.99 6.84
N PRO A 16 12.73 -13.03 7.65
CA PRO A 16 13.79 -13.66 8.45
C PRO A 16 14.89 -14.29 7.60
N HIS A 17 14.53 -14.86 6.43
CA HIS A 17 15.49 -15.40 5.49
C HIS A 17 14.96 -15.30 4.04
N PRO A 18 15.75 -14.86 3.06
CA PRO A 18 15.26 -14.61 1.68
C PRO A 18 14.86 -15.87 0.91
N SER A 19 15.30 -17.06 1.32
CA SER A 19 14.86 -18.33 0.73
C SER A 19 13.50 -18.81 1.25
N GLU A 20 13.00 -18.22 2.33
CA GLU A 20 11.68 -18.53 2.88
C GLU A 20 10.70 -17.44 2.49
N ASN A 21 9.57 -17.83 1.90
CA ASN A 21 8.52 -16.88 1.55
C ASN A 21 7.62 -16.57 2.76
N HIS A 22 8.23 -16.07 3.84
CA HIS A 22 7.55 -15.68 5.06
C HIS A 22 7.91 -14.26 5.44
N ILE A 23 6.89 -13.47 5.80
CA ILE A 23 7.05 -12.13 6.34
C ILE A 23 6.36 -12.10 7.69
N GLN A 24 7.07 -11.65 8.72
CA GLN A 24 6.51 -11.42 10.05
C GLN A 24 6.15 -9.95 10.17
N VAL A 25 4.93 -9.66 10.60
CA VAL A 25 4.44 -8.30 10.82
C VAL A 25 4.08 -8.16 12.29
N ARG A 26 4.59 -7.09 12.93
CA ARG A 26 4.29 -6.76 14.32
C ARG A 26 3.66 -5.37 14.38
N ILE A 27 2.49 -5.30 15.01
CA ILE A 27 1.72 -4.08 15.19
C ILE A 27 1.47 -3.88 16.69
N GLN A 28 1.75 -2.68 17.17
CA GLN A 28 1.45 -2.22 18.52
C GLN A 28 0.45 -1.07 18.42
N MET A 29 -0.62 -1.15 19.19
CA MET A 29 -1.72 -0.18 19.21
C MET A 29 -1.71 0.57 20.55
N TYR A 30 -2.17 1.82 20.52
CA TYR A 30 -2.55 2.53 21.73
C TYR A 30 -3.84 1.97 22.34
N ASP A 31 -4.04 2.23 23.63
CA ASP A 31 -5.30 2.03 24.37
C ASP A 31 -5.94 0.64 24.25
N ASN A 32 -5.13 -0.42 24.12
CA ASN A 32 -5.58 -1.81 23.93
C ASN A 32 -6.54 -1.98 22.73
N LEU A 33 -6.43 -1.13 21.71
CA LEU A 33 -7.20 -1.26 20.49
C LEU A 33 -6.75 -2.48 19.68
N SER A 34 -7.66 -3.03 18.87
CA SER A 34 -7.38 -4.22 18.06
C SER A 34 -6.43 -3.89 16.90
N SER A 35 -5.26 -4.52 16.91
CA SER A 35 -4.28 -4.44 15.81
C SER A 35 -4.81 -5.08 14.53
N LEU A 36 -5.63 -6.14 14.65
CA LEU A 36 -6.29 -6.78 13.50
C LEU A 36 -7.25 -5.82 12.80
N THR A 37 -8.00 -5.03 13.55
CA THR A 37 -8.94 -4.04 12.96
C THR A 37 -8.16 -2.95 12.22
N ALA A 38 -7.06 -2.48 12.80
CA ALA A 38 -6.18 -1.51 12.15
C ALA A 38 -5.54 -2.08 10.87
N LEU A 39 -5.18 -3.37 10.86
CA LEU A 39 -4.64 -4.05 9.68
C LEU A 39 -5.68 -4.16 8.57
N LEU A 40 -6.90 -4.61 8.88
CA LEU A 40 -7.96 -4.74 7.89
C LEU A 40 -8.34 -3.39 7.27
N GLY A 41 -8.52 -2.34 8.08
CA GLY A 41 -8.79 -1.01 7.57
C GLY A 41 -7.64 -0.45 6.73
N ALA A 42 -6.39 -0.74 7.11
CA ALA A 42 -5.24 -0.32 6.32
C ALA A 42 -5.12 -1.04 4.96
N LEU A 43 -5.68 -2.24 4.81
CA LEU A 43 -5.75 -2.94 3.53
C LEU A 43 -6.86 -2.34 2.65
N ASP A 44 -8.02 -2.03 3.22
CA ASP A 44 -9.11 -1.35 2.52
C ASP A 44 -8.70 0.05 2.00
N ASP A 45 -7.98 0.81 2.84
CA ASP A 45 -7.37 2.09 2.45
C ASP A 45 -6.36 1.92 1.29
N LEU A 46 -5.67 0.78 1.22
CA LEU A 46 -4.69 0.50 0.17
C LEU A 46 -5.37 0.17 -1.15
N ASP A 47 -6.45 -0.62 -1.12
CA ASP A 47 -7.26 -0.92 -2.29
C ASP A 47 -7.86 0.37 -2.87
N SER A 48 -8.44 1.22 -2.02
CA SER A 48 -8.97 2.54 -2.42
C SER A 48 -7.90 3.45 -3.04
N LEU A 49 -6.66 3.37 -2.55
CA LEU A 49 -5.54 4.12 -3.14
C LEU A 49 -5.25 3.64 -4.56
N PHE A 50 -5.21 2.32 -4.78
CA PHE A 50 -4.95 1.77 -6.11
C PHE A 50 -6.05 2.13 -7.10
N GLU A 51 -7.32 2.06 -6.68
CA GLU A 51 -8.45 2.53 -7.51
C GLU A 51 -8.27 3.99 -7.92
N SER A 52 -7.91 4.87 -6.98
CA SER A 52 -7.70 6.29 -7.30
C SER A 52 -6.55 6.55 -8.28
N ILE A 53 -5.48 5.73 -8.21
CA ILE A 53 -4.34 5.82 -9.13
C ILE A 53 -4.74 5.31 -10.51
N GLU A 54 -5.49 4.21 -10.58
CA GLU A 54 -5.99 3.64 -11.82
C GLU A 54 -6.92 4.62 -12.54
N ASP A 55 -7.85 5.24 -11.82
CA ASP A 55 -8.75 6.25 -12.38
C ASP A 55 -8.00 7.45 -12.95
N ALA A 56 -7.02 7.97 -12.19
CA ALA A 56 -6.19 9.09 -12.63
C ALA A 56 -5.33 8.72 -13.85
N TYR A 57 -4.77 7.51 -13.85
CA TYR A 57 -4.01 6.99 -14.99
C TYR A 57 -4.87 6.85 -16.24
N ASN A 58 -6.05 6.24 -16.12
CA ASN A 58 -6.98 6.05 -17.22
C ASN A 58 -7.48 7.40 -17.78
N ALA A 59 -7.75 8.37 -16.92
CA ALA A 59 -8.11 9.72 -17.34
C ALA A 59 -6.96 10.42 -18.10
N SER A 60 -5.73 10.27 -17.63
CA SER A 60 -4.54 10.79 -18.32
C SER A 60 -4.30 10.10 -19.67
N LEU A 61 -4.46 8.77 -19.72
CA LEU A 61 -4.29 7.99 -20.94
C LEU A 61 -5.32 8.39 -22.00
N GLN A 62 -6.57 8.68 -21.61
CA GLN A 62 -7.60 9.16 -22.53
C GLN A 62 -7.31 10.54 -23.12
N HIS A 63 -6.49 11.36 -22.46
CA HIS A 63 -6.11 12.68 -22.97
C HIS A 63 -5.01 12.62 -24.05
N ASP A 64 -4.36 11.46 -24.28
CA ASP A 64 -3.29 11.27 -25.28
C ASP A 64 -2.11 12.27 -25.16
N ASP A 65 -1.95 12.93 -24.01
CA ASP A 65 -0.86 13.87 -23.71
C ASP A 65 0.43 13.14 -23.27
N PHE A 66 0.86 12.13 -24.04
CA PHE A 66 2.10 11.40 -23.77
C PHE A 66 2.95 11.21 -25.03
N GLU A 67 4.28 11.26 -24.85
CA GLU A 67 5.23 11.05 -25.93
C GLU A 67 5.36 9.55 -26.24
N ILE A 68 5.03 9.16 -27.47
CA ILE A 68 5.31 7.81 -27.96
C ILE A 68 6.72 7.80 -28.51
N TRP A 69 7.61 7.04 -27.86
CA TRP A 69 8.96 6.83 -28.35
C TRP A 69 8.99 5.73 -29.41
N ASP A 70 9.45 6.07 -30.60
CA ASP A 70 9.62 5.15 -31.74
C ASP A 70 11.11 4.83 -31.93
N GLU A 71 11.47 3.56 -31.83
CA GLU A 71 12.86 3.10 -31.98
C GLU A 71 13.26 3.20 -33.45
N LYS A 72 14.03 4.23 -33.81
CA LYS A 72 14.59 4.37 -35.17
C LYS A 72 15.51 3.19 -35.48
N ARG A 73 15.03 2.30 -36.35
CA ARG A 73 15.77 1.16 -36.91
C ARG A 73 16.86 1.59 -37.89
#